data_AF-A0A317EXM3-F1
#
_entry.id   AF-A0A317EXM3-F1
#
_cell.length_a   1.000
_cell.length_b   1.000
_cell.length_c   1.000
_cell.angle_alpha   90.00
_cell.angle_beta   90.00
_cell.angle_gamma   90.00
#
_symmetry.space_group_name_H-M   'P 1'
#
loop_
_entity.id
_entity.type
_entity.pdbx_description
1 polymer ?
#
loop_
_entity_poly.entity_id
_entity_poly.type
_entity_poly.pdbx_seq_one_letter_code
_entity_poly.pdbx_strand_id
1 'polypeptide(L)'
;MKSIKKIKLHNFKRFETFMVEFDEELNLLIGDNEAGKSSLLSAIDIVLSGSRSKIETLGIESIFNIDVVEQFLLSSKKYENLPIVFIELYLNEQHNPDVNGKHNSENIICDGLRLCCEPNDDLGKEIKEILEQEESNFPFEYYTISFKTFSGDSYTGYRKFLKHILIDNSQINNEYATREYVKAMYTSNAKDGERHKHQNEYRKFKETFKSSVLNNINDRLVDYNFSVRNSHKANLETDLTLTENNINIENKGKKK
;
A
#
# COMPACT_ATOMS: atom_id res chain seq x y z
N MET A 1 6.88 15.44 -13.83
CA MET A 1 5.97 14.51 -13.12
C MET A 1 6.81 13.72 -12.12
N LYS A 2 6.30 13.36 -10.93
CA LYS A 2 7.08 12.50 -10.01
C LYS A 2 6.90 11.03 -10.41
N SER A 3 7.97 10.27 -10.53
CA SER A 3 7.96 8.87 -10.99
C SER A 3 9.00 8.02 -10.26
N ILE A 4 8.84 6.70 -10.34
CA ILE A 4 9.82 5.70 -9.87
C ILE A 4 10.73 5.38 -11.05
N LYS A 5 12.04 5.50 -10.88
CA LYS A 5 13.04 5.15 -11.89
C LYS A 5 13.53 3.72 -11.76
N LYS A 6 13.68 3.24 -10.52
CA LYS A 6 14.25 1.91 -10.24
C LYS A 6 13.71 1.38 -8.93
N ILE A 7 13.55 0.07 -8.85
CA ILE A 7 13.32 -0.64 -7.59
C ILE A 7 14.42 -1.68 -7.39
N LYS A 8 14.85 -1.81 -6.14
CA LYS A 8 15.77 -2.86 -5.68
C LYS A 8 15.15 -3.60 -4.50
N LEU A 9 15.10 -4.91 -4.60
CA LEU A 9 14.57 -5.82 -3.59
C LEU A 9 15.72 -6.69 -3.06
N HIS A 10 15.73 -6.91 -1.75
CA HIS A 10 16.66 -7.82 -1.09
C HIS A 10 15.91 -8.64 -0.05
N ASN A 11 16.06 -9.96 -0.11
CA ASN A 11 15.41 -10.97 0.73
C ASN A 11 13.88 -10.79 0.86
N PHE A 12 13.22 -10.31 -0.20
CA PHE A 12 11.80 -10.00 -0.20
C PHE A 12 10.99 -11.05 -0.95
N LYS A 13 10.16 -11.81 -0.23
CA LYS A 13 9.34 -12.91 -0.77
C LYS A 13 10.18 -13.81 -1.66
N ARG A 14 9.78 -14.05 -2.91
CA ARG A 14 10.53 -14.89 -3.83
C ARG A 14 11.86 -14.30 -4.35
N PHE A 15 12.20 -13.07 -3.98
CA PHE A 15 13.37 -12.36 -4.48
C PHE A 15 14.45 -12.28 -3.39
N GLU A 16 15.48 -13.12 -3.49
CA GLU A 16 16.71 -12.95 -2.71
C GLU A 16 17.41 -11.64 -3.09
N THR A 17 17.59 -11.40 -4.39
CA THR A 17 18.00 -10.10 -4.93
C THR A 17 17.29 -9.86 -6.25
N PHE A 18 16.69 -8.68 -6.43
CA PHE A 18 16.06 -8.30 -7.68
C PHE A 18 16.19 -6.79 -7.91
N MET A 19 16.43 -6.39 -9.15
CA MET A 19 16.51 -4.99 -9.54
C MET A 19 15.88 -4.82 -10.92
N VAL A 20 15.09 -3.77 -11.08
CA VAL A 20 14.54 -3.37 -12.39
C VAL A 20 14.42 -1.86 -12.48
N GLU A 21 14.68 -1.33 -13.66
CA GLU A 21 14.46 0.07 -14.02
C GLU A 21 13.12 0.21 -14.75
N PHE A 22 12.48 1.35 -14.56
CA PHE A 22 11.16 1.63 -15.12
C PHE A 22 11.25 2.75 -16.16
N ASP A 23 10.41 2.62 -17.18
CA ASP A 23 10.08 3.70 -18.10
C ASP A 23 9.21 4.77 -17.39
N GLU A 24 9.26 6.01 -17.85
CA GLU A 24 8.53 7.13 -17.22
C GLU A 24 7.01 7.09 -17.47
N GLU A 25 6.57 6.45 -18.55
CA GLU A 25 5.17 6.47 -18.98
C GLU A 25 4.47 5.13 -18.72
N LEU A 26 4.97 4.03 -19.32
CA LEU A 26 4.28 2.74 -19.28
C LEU A 26 5.25 1.59 -19.07
N ASN A 27 4.96 0.79 -18.04
CA ASN A 27 5.71 -0.41 -17.70
C ASN A 27 4.80 -1.63 -17.79
N LEU A 28 5.16 -2.60 -18.63
CA LEU A 28 4.44 -3.85 -18.81
C LEU A 28 5.20 -5.00 -18.14
N LEU A 29 4.63 -5.58 -17.08
CA LEU A 29 5.21 -6.72 -16.37
C LEU A 29 4.66 -8.03 -16.97
N ILE A 30 5.50 -8.73 -17.75
CA ILE A 30 5.12 -9.98 -18.42
C ILE A 30 5.91 -11.15 -17.81
N GLY A 31 5.23 -12.26 -17.59
CA GLY A 31 5.82 -13.50 -17.08
C GLY A 31 4.76 -14.49 -16.68
N ASP A 32 5.17 -15.71 -16.34
CA ASP A 32 4.25 -16.78 -15.96
C ASP A 32 3.51 -16.49 -14.64
N ASN A 33 2.49 -17.30 -14.34
CA ASN A 33 1.88 -17.28 -13.02
C ASN A 33 2.94 -17.48 -11.94
N GLU A 34 2.72 -16.83 -10.80
CA GLU A 34 3.63 -16.85 -9.65
C GLU A 34 5.00 -16.20 -9.87
N ALA A 35 5.38 -15.79 -11.10
CA ALA A 35 6.68 -15.17 -11.48
C ALA A 35 7.17 -13.98 -10.62
N GLY A 36 6.35 -13.48 -9.69
CA GLY A 36 6.71 -12.39 -8.78
C GLY A 36 6.14 -11.03 -9.16
N LYS A 37 5.36 -10.94 -10.24
CA LYS A 37 4.75 -9.68 -10.72
C LYS A 37 3.94 -8.98 -9.62
N SER A 38 3.03 -9.70 -8.95
CA SER A 38 2.23 -9.15 -7.85
C SER A 38 3.08 -8.82 -6.62
N SER A 39 4.17 -9.56 -6.39
CA SER A 39 5.12 -9.27 -5.31
C SER A 39 5.87 -7.96 -5.57
N LEU A 40 6.28 -7.71 -6.82
CA LEU A 40 6.91 -6.45 -7.23
C LEU A 40 5.97 -5.25 -7.03
N LEU A 41 4.71 -5.37 -7.45
CA LEU A 41 3.71 -4.32 -7.24
C LEU A 41 3.41 -4.10 -5.75
N SER A 42 3.36 -5.19 -4.96
CA SER A 42 3.20 -5.10 -3.51
C SER A 42 4.38 -4.38 -2.84
N ALA A 43 5.62 -4.64 -3.29
CA ALA A 43 6.81 -3.98 -2.77
C ALA A 43 6.75 -2.46 -2.97
N ILE A 44 6.37 -2.02 -4.17
CA ILE A 44 6.16 -0.60 -4.50
C ILE A 44 5.11 0.01 -3.57
N ASP A 45 3.95 -0.63 -3.47
CA ASP A 45 2.83 -0.13 -2.69
C ASP A 45 3.14 -0.07 -1.18
N ILE A 46 3.86 -1.05 -0.64
CA ILE A 46 4.30 -1.05 0.76
C ILE A 46 5.18 0.17 1.04
N VAL A 47 6.25 0.38 0.26
CA VAL A 47 7.18 1.51 0.46
C VAL A 47 6.45 2.85 0.32
N LEU A 48 5.69 3.03 -0.76
CA LEU A 48 4.97 4.29 -0.99
C LEU A 48 3.89 4.57 0.06
N SER A 49 3.30 3.54 0.66
CA SER A 49 2.29 3.70 1.71
C SER A 49 2.88 4.19 3.04
N GLY A 50 4.16 3.92 3.32
CA GLY A 50 4.79 4.21 4.62
C GLY A 50 4.01 3.62 5.81
N SER A 51 3.29 2.52 5.61
CA SER A 51 2.35 1.95 6.58
C SER A 51 2.96 0.76 7.30
N ARG A 52 3.44 0.98 8.53
CA ARG A 52 3.92 -0.10 9.41
C ARG A 52 2.82 -1.13 9.70
N SER A 53 1.60 -0.68 9.96
CA SER A 53 0.45 -1.56 10.22
C SER A 53 0.16 -2.51 9.06
N LYS A 54 0.46 -2.12 7.81
CA LYS A 54 0.29 -2.97 6.64
C LYS A 54 1.26 -4.15 6.66
N ILE A 55 2.50 -3.93 7.07
CA ILE A 55 3.50 -5.00 7.22
C ILE A 55 3.10 -5.90 8.40
N GLU A 56 2.72 -5.33 9.53
CA GLU A 56 2.28 -6.11 10.70
C GLU A 56 1.07 -6.99 10.38
N THR A 57 0.13 -6.51 9.57
CA THR A 57 -1.03 -7.29 9.11
C THR A 57 -0.64 -8.42 8.16
N LEU A 58 0.40 -8.22 7.33
CA LEU A 58 0.94 -9.27 6.47
C LEU A 58 1.75 -10.31 7.25
N GLY A 59 2.30 -9.93 8.40
CA GLY A 59 3.30 -10.70 9.13
C GLY A 59 4.69 -10.51 8.53
N ILE A 60 5.70 -10.27 9.37
CA ILE A 60 7.10 -10.11 8.92
C ILE A 60 7.59 -11.37 8.21
N GLU A 61 7.25 -12.56 8.73
CA GLU A 61 7.56 -13.85 8.12
C GLU A 61 7.16 -13.96 6.63
N SER A 62 6.02 -13.38 6.22
CA SER A 62 5.53 -13.47 4.84
C SER A 62 6.25 -12.50 3.88
N ILE A 63 7.05 -11.60 4.44
CA ILE A 63 7.87 -10.64 3.70
C ILE A 63 9.25 -11.22 3.39
N PHE A 64 9.77 -12.11 4.25
CA PHE A 64 11.08 -12.70 4.07
C PHE A 64 11.12 -13.66 2.88
N ASN A 65 12.30 -13.76 2.27
CA ASN A 65 12.61 -14.88 1.41
C ASN A 65 12.83 -16.14 2.26
N ILE A 66 12.05 -17.18 1.97
CA ILE A 66 12.06 -18.41 2.75
C ILE A 66 13.39 -19.16 2.63
N ASP A 67 13.99 -19.19 1.44
CA ASP A 67 15.25 -19.87 1.19
C ASP A 67 16.38 -19.25 2.03
N VAL A 68 16.40 -17.92 2.16
CA VAL A 68 17.39 -17.20 2.96
C VAL A 68 17.22 -17.48 4.46
N VAL A 69 15.98 -17.58 4.94
CA VAL A 69 15.69 -17.95 6.34
C VAL A 69 16.13 -19.39 6.62
N GLU A 70 15.79 -20.32 5.73
CA GLU A 70 16.18 -21.73 5.85
C GLU A 70 17.70 -21.90 5.81
N GLN A 71 18.39 -21.23 4.89
CA GLN A 71 19.85 -21.23 4.82
C GLN A 71 20.49 -20.67 6.07
N PHE A 72 19.93 -19.60 6.65
CA PHE A 72 20.42 -19.05 7.92
C PHE A 72 20.27 -20.06 9.07
N LEU A 73 19.10 -20.71 9.20
CA LEU A 73 18.84 -21.70 10.25
C LEU A 73 19.71 -22.96 10.12
N LEU A 74 20.12 -23.32 8.90
CA LEU A 74 21.07 -24.41 8.63
C LEU A 74 22.54 -24.02 8.86
N SER A 75 22.85 -22.73 8.98
CA SER A 75 24.19 -22.22 9.20
C SER A 75 24.61 -22.27 10.68
N SER A 76 25.72 -21.60 11.03
CA SER A 76 26.14 -21.42 12.43
C SER A 76 25.25 -20.47 13.24
N LYS A 77 24.11 -20.00 12.70
CA LYS A 77 23.10 -19.13 13.37
C LYS A 77 23.71 -17.92 14.09
N LYS A 78 24.74 -17.31 13.51
CA LYS A 78 25.42 -16.16 14.12
C LYS A 78 24.55 -14.91 14.01
N TYR A 79 24.46 -14.13 15.09
CA TYR A 79 23.69 -12.90 15.14
C TYR A 79 24.05 -11.95 13.98
N GLU A 80 25.35 -11.82 13.66
CA GLU A 80 25.85 -10.92 12.62
C GLU A 80 25.43 -11.32 11.20
N ASN A 81 24.96 -12.56 11.04
CA ASN A 81 24.50 -13.11 9.77
C ASN A 81 22.97 -13.12 9.66
N LEU A 82 22.25 -12.53 10.61
CA LEU A 82 20.80 -12.45 10.56
C LEU A 82 20.35 -11.74 9.27
N PRO A 83 19.50 -12.37 8.44
CA PRO A 83 19.08 -11.79 7.19
C PRO A 83 18.31 -10.48 7.37
N ILE A 84 18.57 -9.50 6.51
CA ILE A 84 17.84 -8.23 6.47
C ILE A 84 17.00 -8.20 5.20
N VAL A 85 15.77 -7.68 5.30
CA VAL A 85 14.95 -7.37 4.12
C VAL A 85 15.02 -5.88 3.86
N PHE A 86 15.24 -5.48 2.61
CA PHE A 86 14.99 -4.11 2.22
C PHE A 86 14.35 -3.99 0.84
N ILE A 87 13.60 -2.90 0.68
CA ILE A 87 12.98 -2.49 -0.57
C ILE A 87 13.36 -1.04 -0.78
N GLU A 88 14.02 -0.73 -1.88
CA GLU A 88 14.45 0.63 -2.24
C GLU A 88 13.75 1.08 -3.50
N LEU A 89 13.07 2.22 -3.44
CA LEU A 89 12.50 2.93 -4.57
C LEU A 89 13.36 4.15 -4.89
N TYR A 90 13.99 4.12 -6.05
CA TYR A 90 14.73 5.24 -6.60
C TYR A 90 13.74 6.07 -7.42
N LEU A 91 13.64 7.35 -7.11
CA LEU A 91 12.73 8.28 -7.73
C LEU A 91 13.45 9.11 -8.79
N ASN A 92 12.68 9.73 -9.68
CA ASN A 92 13.24 10.78 -10.51
C ASN A 92 13.61 12.02 -9.69
N GLU A 93 14.42 12.92 -10.25
CA GLU A 93 14.82 14.14 -9.57
C GLU A 93 13.58 15.01 -9.29
N GLN A 94 13.30 15.25 -8.02
CA GLN A 94 12.13 16.00 -7.55
C GLN A 94 12.51 17.36 -6.98
N HIS A 95 13.82 17.69 -6.95
CA HIS A 95 14.38 18.85 -6.25
C HIS A 95 13.86 18.98 -4.81
N ASN A 96 13.69 17.84 -4.14
CA ASN A 96 13.18 17.77 -2.78
C ASN A 96 14.27 17.23 -1.85
N PRO A 97 14.86 18.06 -0.98
CA PRO A 97 15.95 17.63 -0.09
C PRO A 97 15.50 16.54 0.90
N ASP A 98 14.19 16.44 1.20
CA ASP A 98 13.66 15.43 2.11
C ASP A 98 13.81 13.99 1.58
N VAL A 99 13.99 13.82 0.28
CA VAL A 99 14.15 12.50 -0.35
C VAL A 99 15.51 12.31 -0.98
N ASN A 100 16.32 13.37 -1.09
CA ASN A 100 17.63 13.34 -1.70
C ASN A 100 18.70 12.95 -0.68
N GLY A 101 19.45 11.90 -0.97
CA GLY A 101 20.64 11.57 -0.19
C GLY A 101 21.23 10.23 -0.58
N LYS A 102 22.13 9.73 0.28
CA LYS A 102 22.95 8.54 0.04
C LYS A 102 22.55 7.33 0.88
N HIS A 103 21.43 7.39 1.61
CA HIS A 103 20.96 6.30 2.48
C HIS A 103 20.25 5.19 1.69
N ASN A 104 20.92 4.70 0.64
CA ASN A 104 20.54 3.55 -0.17
C ASN A 104 21.70 2.55 -0.25
N SER A 105 21.40 1.32 -0.65
CA SER A 105 22.35 0.21 -0.70
C SER A 105 23.48 0.40 -1.71
N GLU A 106 23.34 1.36 -2.64
CA GLU A 106 24.37 1.71 -3.63
C GLU A 106 25.25 2.89 -3.19
N ASN A 107 24.92 3.54 -2.06
CA ASN A 107 25.60 4.73 -1.54
C ASN A 107 25.67 5.90 -2.55
N ILE A 108 24.74 5.96 -3.50
CA ILE A 108 24.68 7.02 -4.51
C ILE A 108 23.77 8.17 -4.04
N ILE A 109 24.12 9.42 -4.34
CA ILE A 109 23.25 10.55 -4.02
C ILE A 109 22.11 10.60 -5.04
N CYS A 110 20.89 10.33 -4.58
CA CYS A 110 19.69 10.38 -5.42
C CYS A 110 18.42 10.54 -4.58
N ASP A 111 17.30 10.80 -5.26
CA ASP A 111 15.99 10.87 -4.63
C ASP A 111 15.45 9.45 -4.43
N GLY A 112 14.96 9.13 -3.23
CA GLY A 112 14.39 7.81 -3.00
C GLY A 112 13.83 7.54 -1.61
N LEU A 113 13.23 6.35 -1.50
CA LEU A 113 12.57 5.85 -0.31
C LEU A 113 13.00 4.40 -0.06
N ARG A 114 13.02 3.99 1.20
CA ARG A 114 13.39 2.65 1.63
C ARG A 114 12.48 2.13 2.72
N LEU A 115 12.16 0.84 2.62
CA LEU A 115 11.74 -0.01 3.73
C LEU A 115 12.93 -0.87 4.15
N CYS A 116 13.13 -1.07 5.46
CA CYS A 116 14.05 -2.05 6.02
C CYS A 116 13.35 -2.87 7.12
N CYS A 117 13.52 -4.19 7.09
CA CYS A 117 13.22 -5.07 8.21
C CYS A 117 14.54 -5.70 8.68
N GLU A 118 14.97 -5.36 9.90
CA GLU A 118 16.28 -5.73 10.44
C GLU A 118 16.17 -6.14 11.92
N PRO A 119 17.09 -6.97 12.44
CA PRO A 119 17.12 -7.33 13.85
C PRO A 119 17.12 -6.11 14.76
N ASN A 120 16.36 -6.15 15.85
CA ASN A 120 16.39 -5.10 16.84
C ASN A 120 17.62 -5.26 17.73
N ASP A 121 18.65 -4.44 17.49
CA ASP A 121 19.88 -4.47 18.29
C ASP A 121 19.64 -4.21 19.78
N ASP A 122 18.59 -3.45 20.14
CA ASP A 122 18.21 -3.25 21.54
C ASP A 122 17.76 -4.54 22.24
N LEU A 123 17.33 -5.54 21.46
CA LEU A 123 16.92 -6.89 21.91
C LEU A 123 17.94 -7.96 21.52
N GLY A 124 19.18 -7.57 21.22
CA GLY A 124 20.21 -8.47 20.71
C GLY A 124 20.56 -9.61 21.66
N LYS A 125 20.35 -9.44 22.98
CA LYS A 125 20.59 -10.48 23.97
C LYS A 125 19.55 -11.60 23.85
N GLU A 126 18.28 -11.24 23.80
CA GLU A 126 17.15 -12.15 23.65
C GLU A 126 17.23 -12.90 22.33
N ILE A 127 17.62 -12.20 21.25
CA ILE A 127 17.84 -12.82 19.94
C ILE A 127 18.93 -13.90 20.04
N LYS A 128 20.06 -13.62 20.69
CA LYS A 128 21.15 -14.62 20.87
C LYS A 128 20.69 -15.82 21.69
N GLU A 129 19.95 -15.59 22.77
CA GLU A 129 19.38 -16.66 23.59
C GLU A 129 18.45 -17.57 22.78
N ILE A 130 17.68 -17.02 21.83
CA ILE A 130 16.83 -17.81 20.91
C ILE A 130 17.67 -18.61 19.93
N LEU A 131 18.71 -18.00 19.34
CA LEU A 131 19.56 -18.66 18.33
C LEU A 131 20.40 -19.80 18.92
N GLU A 132 20.66 -19.79 20.22
CA GLU A 132 21.36 -20.85 20.96
C GLU A 132 20.49 -22.06 21.31
N GLN A 133 19.16 -21.96 21.15
CA GLN A 133 18.24 -23.08 21.44
C GLN A 133 18.44 -24.24 20.46
N GLU A 134 18.20 -25.47 20.96
CA GLU A 134 18.30 -26.69 20.14
C GLU A 134 17.23 -26.71 19.03
N GLU A 135 16.03 -26.20 19.33
CA GLU A 135 14.97 -26.02 18.34
C GLU A 135 15.31 -24.88 17.38
N SER A 136 15.21 -25.14 16.08
CA SER A 136 15.48 -24.11 15.07
C SER A 136 14.30 -23.17 14.97
N ASN A 137 14.43 -21.99 15.58
CA ASN A 137 13.43 -20.93 15.50
C ASN A 137 14.05 -19.62 14.99
N PHE A 138 13.41 -19.00 13.99
CA PHE A 138 13.84 -17.71 13.47
C PHE A 138 13.14 -16.58 14.25
N PRO A 139 13.87 -15.59 14.80
CA PRO A 139 13.32 -14.63 15.76
C PRO A 139 12.57 -13.47 15.08
N PHE A 140 11.52 -13.75 14.31
CA PHE A 140 10.77 -12.73 13.54
C PHE A 140 10.21 -11.60 14.42
N GLU A 141 9.77 -11.92 15.64
CA GLU A 141 9.18 -10.99 16.61
C GLU A 141 10.18 -9.92 17.09
N TYR A 142 11.46 -10.18 16.91
CA TYR A 142 12.56 -9.33 17.34
C TYR A 142 13.12 -8.48 16.19
N TYR A 143 12.43 -8.44 15.04
CA TYR A 143 12.75 -7.54 13.94
C TYR A 143 12.01 -6.21 14.07
N THR A 144 12.68 -5.14 13.66
CA THR A 144 12.09 -3.80 13.54
C THR A 144 11.75 -3.49 12.09
N ILE A 145 10.70 -2.69 11.91
CA ILE A 145 10.26 -2.20 10.59
C ILE A 145 10.57 -0.70 10.53
N SER A 146 11.37 -0.27 9.56
CA SER A 146 11.71 1.14 9.38
C SER A 146 11.44 1.61 7.95
N PHE A 147 10.83 2.79 7.83
CA PHE A 147 10.63 3.50 6.57
C PHE A 147 11.46 4.77 6.60
N LYS A 148 12.44 4.89 5.69
CA LYS A 148 13.35 6.04 5.62
C LYS A 148 13.44 6.58 4.20
N THR A 149 13.60 7.88 4.06
CA THR A 149 13.97 8.51 2.80
C THR A 149 15.47 8.32 2.54
N PHE A 150 15.95 8.56 1.32
CA PHE A 150 17.39 8.52 1.06
C PHE A 150 18.15 9.70 1.71
N SER A 151 17.47 10.74 2.19
CA SER A 151 18.07 11.77 3.08
C SER A 151 18.39 11.23 4.48
N GLY A 152 17.80 10.09 4.85
CA GLY A 152 17.97 9.44 6.16
C GLY A 152 16.80 9.64 7.12
N ASP A 153 15.81 10.46 6.76
CA ASP A 153 14.69 10.79 7.62
C ASP A 153 13.62 9.69 7.62
N SER A 154 13.10 9.36 8.80
CA SER A 154 11.97 8.44 8.93
C SER A 154 10.69 9.06 8.38
N TYR A 155 9.82 8.25 7.76
CA TYR A 155 8.51 8.70 7.30
C TYR A 155 7.39 7.71 7.64
N THR A 156 6.15 8.19 7.57
CA THR A 156 4.93 7.40 7.78
C THR A 156 3.93 7.72 6.68
N GLY A 157 2.84 6.95 6.59
CA GLY A 157 1.78 7.18 5.61
C GLY A 157 1.09 8.55 5.64
N TYR A 158 1.31 9.37 6.67
CA TYR A 158 0.89 10.77 6.71
C TYR A 158 1.68 11.65 5.73
N ARG A 159 2.96 11.34 5.48
CA ARG A 159 3.84 12.08 4.57
C ARG A 159 4.03 11.29 3.27
N LYS A 160 3.22 11.60 2.26
CA LYS A 160 3.28 10.94 0.94
C LYS A 160 4.21 11.69 -0.01
N PHE A 161 5.32 11.06 -0.38
CA PHE A 161 6.28 11.62 -1.35
C PHE A 161 5.88 11.37 -2.81
N LEU A 162 5.17 10.27 -3.06
CA LEU A 162 4.51 9.94 -4.32
C LEU A 162 3.04 9.58 -4.04
N LYS A 163 2.11 10.06 -4.86
CA LYS A 163 0.72 9.59 -4.83
C LYS A 163 0.61 8.38 -5.75
N HIS A 164 0.04 7.28 -5.26
CA HIS A 164 -0.19 6.08 -6.04
C HIS A 164 -1.53 5.43 -5.72
N ILE A 165 -1.97 4.56 -6.63
CA ILE A 165 -3.12 3.70 -6.45
C ILE A 165 -2.70 2.31 -6.93
N LEU A 166 -2.85 1.29 -6.08
CA LEU A 166 -2.69 -0.10 -6.47
C LEU A 166 -4.07 -0.67 -6.82
N ILE A 167 -4.22 -1.22 -8.01
CA ILE A 167 -5.44 -1.88 -8.47
C ILE A 167 -5.13 -3.37 -8.62
N ASP A 168 -5.79 -4.19 -7.81
CA ASP A 168 -5.68 -5.64 -7.88
C ASP A 168 -7.05 -6.24 -8.21
N ASN A 169 -7.20 -6.75 -9.44
CA ASN A 169 -8.42 -7.38 -9.92
C ASN A 169 -8.41 -8.92 -9.74
N SER A 170 -7.39 -9.48 -9.09
CA SER A 170 -7.26 -10.93 -8.89
C SER A 170 -8.14 -11.48 -7.76
N GLN A 171 -8.62 -10.62 -6.86
CA GLN A 171 -9.46 -11.00 -5.73
C GLN A 171 -10.94 -10.88 -6.08
N ILE A 172 -11.72 -11.87 -5.64
CA ILE A 172 -13.15 -12.15 -5.92
C ILE A 172 -14.13 -11.02 -5.49
N ASN A 173 -13.63 -9.84 -5.10
CA ASN A 173 -14.46 -8.69 -4.72
C ASN A 173 -14.15 -7.44 -5.58
N ASN A 174 -14.45 -7.55 -6.88
CA ASN A 174 -14.29 -6.49 -7.89
C ASN A 174 -14.94 -5.15 -7.46
N GLU A 175 -16.02 -5.19 -6.70
CA GLU A 175 -16.68 -3.99 -6.15
C GLU A 175 -15.80 -3.23 -5.14
N TYR A 176 -15.09 -3.94 -4.25
CA TYR A 176 -14.26 -3.28 -3.24
C TYR A 176 -13.05 -2.60 -3.89
N ALA A 177 -12.33 -3.31 -4.76
CA ALA A 177 -11.18 -2.77 -5.48
C ALA A 177 -11.59 -1.57 -6.36
N THR A 178 -12.73 -1.68 -7.06
CA THR A 178 -13.24 -0.56 -7.87
C THR A 178 -13.64 0.63 -7.02
N ARG A 179 -14.28 0.41 -5.86
CA ARG A 179 -14.64 1.51 -4.95
C ARG A 179 -13.41 2.22 -4.38
N GLU A 180 -12.38 1.48 -3.98
CA GLU A 180 -11.12 2.10 -3.52
C GLU A 180 -10.44 2.88 -4.64
N TYR A 181 -10.46 2.38 -5.89
CA TYR A 181 -9.98 3.12 -7.05
C TYR A 181 -10.76 4.43 -7.27
N VAL A 182 -12.10 4.37 -7.29
CA VAL A 182 -12.95 5.56 -7.46
C VAL A 182 -12.67 6.58 -6.35
N LYS A 183 -12.60 6.13 -5.10
CA LYS A 183 -12.31 6.98 -3.94
C LYS A 183 -10.94 7.64 -4.04
N ALA A 184 -9.92 6.89 -4.46
CA ALA A 184 -8.57 7.41 -4.62
C ALA A 184 -8.47 8.40 -5.78
N MET A 185 -9.16 8.15 -6.89
CA MET A 185 -9.28 9.10 -8.01
C MET A 185 -9.99 10.39 -7.58
N TYR A 186 -11.11 10.27 -6.86
CA TYR A 186 -11.82 11.43 -6.33
C TYR A 186 -10.95 12.24 -5.38
N THR A 187 -10.29 11.58 -4.43
CA THR A 187 -9.38 12.23 -3.45
C THR A 187 -8.16 12.87 -4.13
N SER A 188 -7.69 12.31 -5.24
CA SER A 188 -6.54 12.86 -5.96
C SER A 188 -6.88 14.13 -6.75
N ASN A 189 -8.14 14.31 -7.13
CA ASN A 189 -8.60 15.41 -7.97
C ASN A 189 -9.42 16.48 -7.22
N ALA A 190 -10.03 16.15 -6.08
CA ALA A 190 -10.82 17.10 -5.27
C ALA A 190 -10.05 17.58 -4.04
N LYS A 191 -10.05 18.89 -3.79
CA LYS A 191 -9.48 19.50 -2.58
C LYS A 191 -10.36 19.25 -1.36
N ASP A 192 -9.79 19.31 -0.16
CA ASP A 192 -10.52 19.07 1.11
C ASP A 192 -11.79 19.91 1.26
N GLY A 193 -11.71 21.21 0.95
CA GLY A 193 -12.88 22.10 0.98
C GLY A 193 -13.97 21.71 -0.02
N GLU A 194 -13.59 21.23 -1.22
CA GLU A 194 -14.53 20.74 -2.23
C GLU A 194 -15.20 19.45 -1.76
N ARG A 195 -14.42 18.52 -1.18
CA ARG A 195 -14.95 17.27 -0.62
C ARG A 195 -15.99 17.53 0.47
N HIS A 196 -15.71 18.44 1.40
CA HIS A 196 -16.68 18.84 2.42
C HIS A 196 -17.95 19.43 1.82
N LYS A 197 -17.82 20.32 0.82
CA LYS A 197 -18.95 20.92 0.12
C LYS A 197 -19.80 19.86 -0.58
N HIS A 198 -19.19 18.98 -1.37
CA HIS A 198 -19.90 17.92 -2.10
C HIS A 198 -20.62 16.96 -1.16
N GLN A 199 -19.96 16.54 -0.06
CA GLN A 199 -20.56 15.66 0.93
C GLN A 199 -21.78 16.32 1.62
N ASN A 200 -21.71 17.62 1.90
CA ASN A 200 -22.83 18.34 2.49
C ASN A 200 -24.01 18.48 1.51
N GLU A 201 -23.75 18.84 0.26
CA GLU A 201 -24.81 18.94 -0.77
C GLU A 201 -25.43 17.58 -1.05
N TYR A 202 -24.63 16.52 -1.12
CA TYR A 202 -25.14 15.15 -1.29
C TYR A 202 -26.07 14.73 -0.15
N ARG A 203 -25.70 15.04 1.10
CA ARG A 203 -26.58 14.83 2.27
C ARG A 203 -27.88 15.63 2.14
N LYS A 204 -27.83 16.89 1.70
CA LYS A 204 -29.04 17.69 1.48
C LYS A 204 -29.95 17.04 0.44
N PHE A 205 -29.40 16.56 -0.68
CA PHE A 205 -30.20 15.86 -1.70
C PHE A 205 -30.88 14.60 -1.15
N LYS A 206 -30.21 13.83 -0.29
CA LYS A 206 -30.83 12.67 0.38
C LYS A 206 -32.03 13.07 1.24
N GLU A 207 -31.93 14.17 1.99
CA GLU A 207 -33.06 14.71 2.77
C GLU A 207 -34.17 15.25 1.88
N THR A 208 -33.82 16.00 0.83
CA THR A 208 -34.80 16.49 -0.15
C THR A 208 -35.55 15.33 -0.79
N PHE A 209 -34.87 14.24 -1.17
CA PHE A 209 -35.52 13.07 -1.76
C PHE A 209 -36.55 12.44 -0.79
N LYS A 210 -36.20 12.35 0.50
CA LYS A 210 -37.13 11.92 1.55
C LYS A 210 -38.36 12.82 1.64
N SER A 211 -38.18 14.14 1.68
CA SER A 211 -39.27 15.10 1.92
C SER A 211 -40.10 15.44 0.68
N SER A 212 -39.60 15.16 -0.53
CA SER A 212 -40.29 15.48 -1.79
C SER A 212 -40.79 14.24 -2.54
N VAL A 213 -39.93 13.23 -2.72
CA VAL A 213 -40.24 12.05 -3.53
C VAL A 213 -40.92 10.97 -2.68
N LEU A 214 -40.43 10.75 -1.46
CA LEU A 214 -40.99 9.74 -0.55
C LEU A 214 -42.16 10.27 0.30
N ASN A 215 -42.52 11.56 0.18
CA ASN A 215 -43.53 12.16 1.04
C ASN A 215 -44.87 11.41 0.98
N ASN A 216 -45.34 11.12 -0.23
CA ASN A 216 -46.66 10.51 -0.42
C ASN A 216 -46.78 9.08 0.14
N ILE A 217 -45.67 8.31 0.23
CA ILE A 217 -45.72 7.00 0.88
C ILE A 217 -45.55 7.14 2.39
N ASN A 218 -44.72 8.08 2.86
CA ASN A 218 -44.51 8.36 4.28
C ASN A 218 -45.76 8.92 4.96
N ASP A 219 -46.53 9.77 4.28
CA ASP A 219 -47.80 10.31 4.78
C ASP A 219 -48.86 9.22 5.06
N ARG A 220 -48.69 8.02 4.48
CA ARG A 220 -49.61 6.87 4.69
C ARG A 220 -49.20 5.99 5.87
N LEU A 221 -48.05 6.25 6.48
CA LEU A 221 -47.47 5.45 7.55
C LEU A 221 -47.61 6.22 8.87
N VAL A 222 -47.90 5.50 9.96
CA VAL A 222 -48.16 6.12 11.27
C VAL A 222 -46.91 6.06 12.15
N ASP A 223 -46.26 4.89 12.21
CA ASP A 223 -45.20 4.63 13.21
C ASP A 223 -43.78 4.71 12.64
N TYR A 224 -43.60 4.75 11.31
CA TYR A 224 -42.29 4.76 10.68
C TYR A 224 -42.28 5.49 9.34
N ASN A 225 -41.10 6.02 8.98
CA ASN A 225 -40.87 6.73 7.72
C ASN A 225 -39.70 6.11 6.96
N PHE A 226 -39.85 5.96 5.65
CA PHE A 226 -38.74 5.65 4.77
C PHE A 226 -37.79 6.85 4.67
N SER A 227 -36.49 6.57 4.71
CA SER A 227 -35.41 7.57 4.55
C SER A 227 -34.28 7.00 3.72
N VAL A 228 -33.47 7.89 3.12
CA VAL A 228 -32.25 7.49 2.40
C VAL A 228 -31.11 7.39 3.40
N ARG A 229 -30.39 6.26 3.39
CA ARG A 229 -29.28 6.04 4.34
C ARG A 229 -28.20 7.11 4.18
N ASN A 230 -27.77 7.64 5.32
CA ASN A 230 -26.64 8.56 5.42
C ASN A 230 -25.72 8.09 6.55
N SER A 231 -24.62 7.44 6.20
CA SER A 231 -23.64 6.89 7.15
C SER A 231 -22.26 6.77 6.51
N HIS A 232 -21.26 6.35 7.29
CA HIS A 232 -19.93 6.02 6.77
C HIS A 232 -19.95 4.90 5.72
N LYS A 233 -21.02 4.08 5.65
CA LYS A 233 -21.22 3.04 4.62
C LYS A 233 -22.18 3.45 3.50
N ALA A 234 -22.77 4.64 3.58
CA ALA A 234 -23.76 5.16 2.63
C ALA A 234 -23.63 6.69 2.51
N ASN A 235 -22.63 7.15 1.78
CA ASN A 235 -22.25 8.55 1.58
C ASN A 235 -21.80 8.79 0.13
N LEU A 236 -21.40 10.03 -0.19
CA LEU A 236 -21.00 10.37 -1.55
C LEU A 236 -19.85 9.46 -2.03
N GLU A 237 -18.80 9.30 -1.23
CA GLU A 237 -17.63 8.52 -1.64
C GLU A 237 -17.92 7.03 -1.85
N THR A 238 -18.90 6.46 -1.14
CA THR A 238 -19.33 5.07 -1.35
C THR A 238 -20.25 4.90 -2.56
N ASP A 239 -20.94 5.98 -2.96
CA ASP A 239 -21.97 5.97 -3.99
C ASP A 239 -21.45 6.56 -5.33
N LEU A 240 -20.19 7.07 -5.34
CA LEU A 240 -19.50 7.53 -6.54
C LEU A 240 -19.04 6.35 -7.42
N THR A 241 -19.03 6.58 -8.72
CA THR A 241 -18.41 5.69 -9.71
C THR A 241 -17.69 6.51 -10.79
N LEU A 242 -16.88 5.86 -11.62
CA LEU A 242 -16.20 6.51 -12.75
C LEU A 242 -16.81 6.01 -14.07
N THR A 243 -16.99 6.94 -15.00
CA THR A 243 -17.45 6.62 -16.36
C THR A 243 -16.45 7.13 -17.38
N GLU A 244 -16.23 6.36 -18.42
CA GLU A 244 -15.43 6.76 -19.57
C GLU A 244 -16.20 6.37 -20.83
N ASN A 245 -16.44 7.33 -21.73
CA ASN A 245 -17.35 7.18 -22.87
C ASN A 245 -18.76 6.70 -22.45
N ASN A 246 -19.28 7.21 -21.32
CA ASN A 246 -20.56 6.82 -20.68
C ASN A 246 -20.65 5.34 -20.23
N ILE A 247 -19.54 4.61 -20.21
CA ILE A 247 -19.47 3.24 -19.69
C ILE A 247 -18.87 3.29 -18.29
N ASN A 248 -19.58 2.75 -17.31
CA ASN A 248 -19.06 2.58 -15.95
C ASN A 248 -17.81 1.68 -16.00
N ILE A 249 -16.72 2.11 -15.36
CA ILE A 249 -15.47 1.37 -15.24
C ILE A 249 -15.68 -0.06 -14.72
N GLU A 250 -16.62 -0.28 -13.80
CA GLU A 250 -17.01 -1.58 -13.24
C GLU A 250 -17.47 -2.57 -14.32
N ASN A 251 -17.99 -2.04 -15.45
CA ASN A 251 -18.54 -2.83 -16.54
C ASN A 251 -17.56 -3.01 -17.71
N LYS A 252 -16.40 -2.34 -17.73
CA LYS A 252 -15.45 -2.41 -18.85
C LYS A 252 -14.80 -3.79 -19.04
N GLY A 253 -14.76 -4.63 -18.01
CA GLY A 253 -14.26 -6.01 -18.06
C GLY A 253 -15.34 -7.07 -18.34
N LYS A 254 -16.63 -6.72 -18.26
CA LYS A 254 -17.76 -7.60 -18.55
C LYS A 254 -18.25 -7.37 -19.98
N LYS A 255 -17.36 -7.51 -20.97
CA LYS A 255 -17.82 -7.62 -22.36
C LYS A 255 -18.43 -9.01 -22.55
N LYS A 256 -19.72 -9.05 -22.88
CA LYS A 256 -20.30 -10.14 -23.66
C LYS A 256 -19.77 -10.05 -25.09
#